data_AF-A0A959AX91-F1
#
_entry.id   AF-A0A959AX91-F1
#
_cell.length_a   1.000
_cell.length_b   1.000
_cell.length_c   1.000
_cell.angle_alpha   90.00
_cell.angle_beta   90.00
_cell.angle_gamma   90.00
#
_symmetry.space_group_name_H-M   'P 1'
#
loop_
_entity.id
_entity.type
_entity.pdbx_description
1 polymer ?
#
loop_
_entity_poly.entity_id
_entity_poly.type
_entity_poly.pdbx_seq_one_letter_code
_entity_poly.pdbx_strand_id
1 'polypeptide(L)'
;MSKTVSTPQPPVKDKKLLPASLLYIVEKLEERKEWKPSEVRRIVMDAGVRQEDLESWADYSHPATDSYGRRLIYQEGNFEMMAMSWVPGDFSAIHDHGHAQWGAVQVFGPAEHATFRIDDGRIYTLSRAQFKPGDVVGVSHTLVHQMGNPTDEYFMTLHVYGRPEDIDNITGDARVYDLEHELIQRVDGGVFYALPDKEVKWTDPGPRPDFPTRLRHMVELARRLRRMAEVDVPGSKERLKGVLADLYSDKHRAQLLRCLDTNVDEDGHEANSVYWRNLNHELQEAAKLQRELQDAQRPEDNFHHYAELYDALICQPCLDSFMRGYLQFFRDKYRIEFSRNSLLSVGCGTGLVERTLIDEFGVPYEQLFGIDISPAMVSEASRRIRAEVGDVLAFEAEGKTWDVAFSGLNVFHYLDFTRLEEAIHRTADRVSPGGYFIGDFITPDHIRWYPNLMYSADKQVISLRTPRLVEDNGRAFQESEIININFGDGEMELNYAGKHLRFLPPLHRIRTYFERAFGGQVDLYDAHSLDLIPEWADTCPSTRYVVVARKRG
;
A
#
# COMPACT_ATOMS: atom_id res chain seq x y z
N MET A 1 22.88 -12.80 10.68
CA MET A 1 23.98 -13.59 10.07
C MET A 1 25.23 -12.71 10.04
N SER A 2 26.41 -13.29 10.25
CA SER A 2 27.69 -12.56 10.34
C SER A 2 27.92 -11.70 9.11
N LYS A 3 28.38 -10.45 9.26
CA LYS A 3 28.92 -9.62 8.17
C LYS A 3 30.14 -10.37 7.61
N THR A 4 29.92 -11.25 6.64
CA THR A 4 31.00 -11.93 5.93
C THR A 4 31.70 -10.87 5.09
N VAL A 5 32.86 -10.42 5.55
CA VAL A 5 33.84 -9.75 4.70
C VAL A 5 34.31 -10.81 3.70
N SER A 6 33.60 -10.94 2.58
CA SER A 6 34.01 -11.81 1.48
C SER A 6 35.11 -11.09 0.72
N THR A 7 36.22 -11.77 0.46
CA THR A 7 37.22 -11.30 -0.50
C THR A 7 36.92 -12.00 -1.83
N PRO A 8 36.21 -11.35 -2.77
CA PRO A 8 35.79 -12.00 -4.00
C PRO A 8 37.00 -12.42 -4.84
N GLN A 9 36.94 -13.62 -5.41
CA GLN A 9 37.97 -14.12 -6.30
C GLN A 9 38.00 -13.34 -7.63
N PRO A 10 39.15 -13.29 -8.32
CA PRO A 10 39.22 -12.75 -9.68
C PRO A 10 38.43 -13.65 -10.66
N PRO A 11 38.17 -13.14 -11.89
CA PRO A 11 37.56 -13.95 -12.95
C PRO A 11 38.39 -15.20 -13.25
N VAL A 12 37.70 -16.32 -13.48
CA VAL A 12 38.32 -17.60 -13.84
C VAL A 12 38.88 -17.52 -15.26
N LYS A 13 40.14 -17.91 -15.43
CA LYS A 13 40.80 -17.94 -16.75
C LYS A 13 40.71 -19.30 -17.44
N ASP A 14 40.70 -20.39 -16.67
CA ASP A 14 40.53 -21.75 -17.19
C ASP A 14 39.17 -22.27 -16.76
N LYS A 15 38.24 -22.43 -17.71
CA LYS A 15 36.87 -22.90 -17.44
C LYS A 15 36.81 -24.20 -16.65
N LYS A 16 37.84 -25.06 -16.71
CA LYS A 16 37.89 -26.32 -15.93
C LYS A 16 37.94 -26.11 -14.41
N LEU A 17 38.26 -24.90 -13.96
CA LEU A 17 38.26 -24.52 -12.54
C LEU A 17 36.88 -24.03 -12.07
N LEU A 18 35.90 -23.89 -12.96
CA LEU A 18 34.54 -23.53 -12.59
C LEU A 18 33.85 -24.70 -11.85
N PRO A 19 32.93 -24.42 -10.92
CA PRO A 19 31.97 -25.39 -10.43
C PRO A 19 31.28 -26.12 -11.58
N ALA A 20 30.95 -27.40 -11.39
CA ALA A 20 30.40 -28.24 -12.46
C ALA A 20 29.13 -27.66 -13.11
N SER A 21 28.28 -27.00 -12.32
CA SER A 21 27.07 -26.33 -12.78
C SER A 21 27.38 -25.13 -13.69
N LEU A 22 28.37 -24.31 -13.35
CA LEU A 22 28.79 -23.17 -14.17
C LEU A 22 29.57 -23.62 -15.41
N LEU A 23 30.40 -24.66 -15.30
CA LEU A 23 31.09 -25.27 -16.45
C LEU A 23 30.09 -25.80 -17.48
N TYR A 24 29.00 -26.45 -17.02
CA TYR A 24 27.94 -26.92 -17.91
C TYR A 24 27.35 -25.77 -18.76
N ILE A 25 27.10 -24.60 -18.16
CA ILE A 25 26.59 -23.44 -18.89
C ILE A 25 27.59 -23.00 -19.96
N VAL A 26 28.87 -22.88 -19.60
CA VAL A 26 29.95 -22.50 -20.54
C VAL A 26 30.02 -23.47 -21.71
N GLU A 27 30.09 -24.77 -21.45
CA GLU A 27 30.19 -25.80 -22.49
C GLU A 27 28.97 -25.78 -23.42
N LYS A 28 27.77 -25.51 -22.88
CA LYS A 28 26.56 -25.36 -23.70
C LYS A 28 26.60 -24.14 -24.59
N LEU A 29 27.01 -22.99 -24.05
CA LEU A 29 27.07 -21.74 -24.82
C LEU A 29 28.15 -21.75 -25.90
N GLU A 30 29.19 -22.58 -25.78
CA GLU A 30 30.21 -22.76 -26.81
C GLU A 30 29.73 -23.61 -28.01
N GLU A 31 28.65 -24.39 -27.88
CA GLU A 31 28.14 -25.24 -28.98
C GLU A 31 27.67 -24.41 -30.19
N ARG A 32 27.23 -23.16 -29.97
CA ARG A 32 26.82 -22.20 -31.02
C ARG A 32 26.79 -20.78 -30.48
N LYS A 33 26.89 -19.78 -31.38
CA LYS A 33 26.94 -18.36 -30.98
C LYS A 33 25.56 -17.67 -30.88
N GLU A 34 24.53 -18.23 -31.51
CA GLU A 34 23.17 -17.66 -31.52
C GLU A 34 22.23 -18.41 -30.57
N TRP A 35 21.55 -17.65 -29.72
CA TRP A 35 20.61 -18.18 -28.72
C TRP A 35 19.36 -17.32 -28.60
N LYS A 36 18.23 -17.96 -28.28
CA LYS A 36 17.03 -17.28 -27.79
C LYS A 36 17.09 -17.16 -26.27
N PRO A 37 16.57 -16.07 -25.67
CA PRO A 37 16.49 -15.93 -24.20
C PRO A 37 15.84 -17.13 -23.50
N SER A 38 14.82 -17.76 -24.12
CA SER A 38 14.17 -18.96 -23.57
C SER A 38 15.08 -20.19 -23.53
N GLU A 39 16.02 -20.30 -24.46
CA GLU A 39 16.97 -21.43 -24.53
C GLU A 39 18.09 -21.24 -23.50
N VAL A 40 18.62 -20.02 -23.36
CA VAL A 40 19.61 -19.69 -22.31
C VAL A 40 19.00 -19.87 -20.92
N ARG A 41 17.76 -19.43 -20.73
CA ARG A 41 16.98 -19.69 -19.51
C ARG A 41 16.90 -21.18 -19.21
N ARG A 42 16.62 -22.02 -20.22
CA ARG A 42 16.57 -23.48 -20.06
C ARG A 42 17.94 -24.05 -19.69
N ILE A 43 19.02 -23.60 -20.33
CA ILE A 43 20.40 -24.02 -20.00
C ILE A 43 20.72 -23.73 -18.52
N VAL A 44 20.42 -22.51 -18.05
CA VAL A 44 20.65 -22.12 -16.65
C VAL A 44 19.81 -22.96 -15.68
N MET A 45 18.55 -23.25 -16.02
CA MET A 45 17.71 -24.14 -15.21
C MET A 45 18.25 -25.57 -15.16
N ASP A 46 18.67 -26.12 -16.30
CA ASP A 46 19.16 -27.49 -16.43
C ASP A 46 20.55 -27.67 -15.76
N ALA A 47 21.34 -26.59 -15.67
CA ALA A 47 22.62 -26.57 -14.99
C ALA A 47 22.52 -26.84 -13.48
N GLY A 48 21.36 -26.59 -12.87
CA GLY A 48 21.11 -26.83 -11.44
C GLY A 48 22.02 -26.03 -10.52
N VAL A 49 22.42 -24.81 -10.93
CA VAL A 49 23.29 -23.92 -10.14
C VAL A 49 22.66 -23.63 -8.79
N ARG A 50 23.48 -23.66 -7.74
CA ARG A 50 23.10 -23.28 -6.38
C ARG A 50 23.88 -22.04 -5.93
N GLN A 51 23.42 -21.38 -4.88
CA GLN A 51 24.09 -20.18 -4.39
C GLN A 51 25.53 -20.47 -3.96
N GLU A 52 25.80 -21.66 -3.41
CA GLU A 52 27.14 -22.09 -2.98
C GLU A 52 28.15 -22.12 -4.14
N ASP A 53 27.67 -22.33 -5.38
CA ASP A 53 28.51 -22.29 -6.58
C ASP A 53 29.00 -20.87 -6.89
N LEU A 54 28.36 -19.82 -6.33
CA LEU A 54 28.72 -18.43 -6.56
C LEU A 54 29.48 -17.79 -5.40
N GLU A 55 29.51 -18.41 -4.22
CA GLU A 55 30.01 -17.79 -2.97
C GLU A 55 31.45 -17.26 -3.09
N SER A 56 32.28 -17.88 -3.94
CA SER A 56 33.65 -17.43 -4.21
C SER A 56 33.73 -16.02 -4.80
N TRP A 57 32.64 -15.53 -5.41
CA TRP A 57 32.52 -14.18 -5.99
C TRP A 57 31.54 -13.28 -5.23
N ALA A 58 31.06 -13.69 -4.05
CA ALA A 58 30.20 -12.85 -3.24
C ALA A 58 30.90 -11.53 -2.84
N ASP A 59 30.18 -10.41 -2.92
CA ASP A 59 30.67 -9.08 -2.56
C ASP A 59 29.58 -8.26 -1.85
N TYR A 60 29.25 -8.67 -0.63
CA TYR A 60 28.29 -7.98 0.22
C TYR A 60 28.86 -6.72 0.88
N SER A 61 30.15 -6.43 0.68
CA SER A 61 30.86 -5.26 1.18
C SER A 61 31.17 -4.24 0.07
N HIS A 62 30.41 -4.28 -1.02
CA HIS A 62 30.58 -3.36 -2.14
C HIS A 62 30.49 -1.89 -1.68
N PRO A 63 31.16 -0.96 -2.37
CA PRO A 63 31.14 0.44 -2.01
C PRO A 63 29.72 1.01 -1.95
N ALA A 64 29.47 1.96 -1.05
CA ALA A 64 28.18 2.66 -1.01
C ALA A 64 27.91 3.53 -2.26
N THR A 65 28.86 3.63 -3.19
CA THR A 65 28.69 4.22 -4.54
C THR A 65 28.21 3.21 -5.58
N ASP A 66 28.21 1.92 -5.25
CA ASP A 66 27.65 0.82 -6.07
C ASP A 66 26.29 0.36 -5.53
N SER A 67 25.30 0.10 -6.40
CA SER A 67 23.95 -0.32 -5.94
C SER A 67 23.89 -1.76 -5.45
N TYR A 68 24.87 -2.58 -5.81
CA TYR A 68 25.02 -3.99 -5.45
C TYR A 68 26.45 -4.43 -5.80
N GLY A 69 26.92 -5.52 -5.21
CA GLY A 69 28.23 -6.10 -5.57
C GLY A 69 28.16 -6.77 -6.93
N ARG A 70 29.13 -6.51 -7.82
CA ARG A 70 29.17 -7.08 -9.18
C ARG A 70 30.54 -7.67 -9.46
N ARG A 71 30.61 -8.99 -9.72
CA ARG A 71 31.85 -9.70 -9.99
C ARG A 71 31.75 -10.58 -11.23
N LEU A 72 32.68 -10.40 -12.16
CA LEU A 72 32.81 -11.25 -13.34
C LEU A 72 33.35 -12.62 -12.91
N ILE A 73 32.63 -13.68 -13.26
CA ILE A 73 33.01 -15.07 -13.01
C ILE A 73 33.86 -15.57 -14.17
N TYR A 74 33.36 -15.43 -15.40
CA TYR A 74 33.97 -15.96 -16.62
C TYR A 74 33.52 -15.15 -17.82
N GLN A 75 34.39 -14.98 -18.82
CA GLN A 75 34.06 -14.34 -20.09
C GLN A 75 34.78 -15.08 -21.22
N GLU A 76 34.07 -15.29 -22.33
CA GLU A 76 34.60 -15.92 -23.53
C GLU A 76 33.99 -15.25 -24.75
N GLY A 77 34.77 -14.41 -25.45
CA GLY A 77 34.46 -13.79 -26.73
C GLY A 77 33.10 -13.07 -26.82
N ASN A 78 32.03 -13.84 -26.94
CA ASN A 78 30.66 -13.42 -27.21
C ASN A 78 29.69 -13.59 -26.01
N PHE A 79 30.14 -14.12 -24.86
CA PHE A 79 29.33 -14.20 -23.63
C PHE A 79 30.11 -14.01 -22.33
N GLU A 80 29.40 -13.64 -21.27
CA GLU A 80 29.92 -13.43 -19.91
C GLU A 80 28.98 -14.02 -18.86
N MET A 81 29.57 -14.45 -17.74
CA MET A 81 28.87 -14.87 -16.54
C MET A 81 29.32 -14.02 -15.36
N MET A 82 28.35 -13.51 -14.60
CA MET A 82 28.60 -12.65 -13.44
C MET A 82 27.81 -13.10 -12.21
N ALA A 83 28.41 -12.88 -11.05
CA ALA A 83 27.76 -12.99 -9.75
C ALA A 83 27.45 -11.59 -9.24
N MET A 84 26.21 -11.38 -8.81
CA MET A 84 25.81 -10.15 -8.14
C MET A 84 25.41 -10.45 -6.71
N SER A 85 25.73 -9.55 -5.79
CA SER A 85 25.50 -9.68 -4.35
C SER A 85 24.64 -8.52 -3.86
N TRP A 86 23.47 -8.85 -3.33
CA TRP A 86 22.43 -7.91 -2.97
C TRP A 86 22.29 -7.87 -1.45
N VAL A 87 22.52 -6.69 -0.86
CA VAL A 87 22.24 -6.44 0.56
C VAL A 87 20.87 -5.77 0.71
N PRO A 88 20.29 -5.73 1.92
CA PRO A 88 18.99 -5.10 2.15
C PRO A 88 18.90 -3.68 1.58
N GLY A 89 17.87 -3.45 0.75
CA GLY A 89 17.60 -2.16 0.11
C GLY A 89 18.41 -1.90 -1.18
N ASP A 90 19.22 -2.83 -1.67
CA ASP A 90 19.90 -2.71 -2.95
C ASP A 90 18.92 -2.77 -4.12
N PHE A 91 18.98 -1.79 -5.01
CA PHE A 91 18.18 -1.72 -6.24
C PHE A 91 19.07 -1.23 -7.38
N SER A 92 19.00 -1.92 -8.52
CA SER A 92 19.52 -1.35 -9.77
C SER A 92 18.67 -0.16 -10.19
N ALA A 93 19.26 0.75 -10.97
CA ALA A 93 18.47 1.74 -11.69
C ALA A 93 17.60 1.06 -12.76
N ILE A 94 16.68 1.79 -13.37
CA ILE A 94 15.94 1.28 -14.53
C ILE A 94 16.92 1.23 -15.70
N HIS A 95 17.08 0.07 -16.34
CA HIS A 95 18.10 -0.10 -17.38
C HIS A 95 17.76 -1.17 -18.43
N ASP A 96 18.51 -1.14 -19.53
CA ASP A 96 18.65 -2.27 -20.45
C ASP A 96 20.04 -2.91 -20.37
N HIS A 97 20.33 -3.84 -21.28
CA HIS A 97 21.52 -4.70 -21.22
C HIS A 97 22.59 -4.35 -22.28
N GLY A 98 22.55 -3.13 -22.82
CA GLY A 98 23.57 -2.65 -23.76
C GLY A 98 23.72 -3.54 -24.99
N HIS A 99 24.93 -4.02 -25.26
CA HIS A 99 25.22 -4.89 -26.41
C HIS A 99 24.67 -6.33 -26.30
N ALA A 100 24.22 -6.77 -25.12
CA ALA A 100 23.68 -8.12 -24.94
C ALA A 100 22.39 -8.29 -25.76
N GLN A 101 22.29 -9.43 -26.46
CA GLN A 101 21.12 -9.76 -27.28
C GLN A 101 20.27 -10.88 -26.66
N TRP A 102 20.92 -11.76 -25.91
CA TRP A 102 20.30 -12.86 -25.19
C TRP A 102 20.95 -13.01 -23.82
N GLY A 103 20.21 -13.63 -22.89
CA GLY A 103 20.73 -13.92 -21.56
C GLY A 103 19.71 -14.57 -20.66
N ALA A 104 20.15 -14.84 -19.44
CA ALA A 104 19.31 -15.29 -18.34
C ALA A 104 19.84 -14.81 -17.00
N VAL A 105 18.93 -14.58 -16.06
CA VAL A 105 19.25 -14.26 -14.66
C VAL A 105 18.57 -15.27 -13.75
N GLN A 106 19.34 -15.92 -12.88
CA GLN A 106 18.82 -16.78 -11.82
C GLN A 106 18.97 -16.10 -10.48
N VAL A 107 17.91 -16.17 -9.66
CA VAL A 107 17.85 -15.51 -8.36
C VAL A 107 17.91 -16.52 -7.23
N PHE A 108 18.69 -16.22 -6.18
CA PHE A 108 18.84 -17.08 -5.00
C PHE A 108 18.18 -16.53 -3.73
N GLY A 109 17.46 -15.41 -3.83
CA GLY A 109 16.73 -14.79 -2.72
C GLY A 109 15.36 -14.22 -3.10
N PRO A 110 14.63 -13.63 -2.14
CA PRO A 110 13.39 -12.91 -2.38
C PRO A 110 13.69 -11.55 -3.03
N ALA A 111 13.71 -11.52 -4.37
CA ALA A 111 13.99 -10.30 -5.13
C ALA A 111 12.71 -9.65 -5.67
N GLU A 112 12.72 -8.33 -5.82
CA GLU A 112 11.73 -7.63 -6.62
C GLU A 112 12.23 -7.49 -8.06
N HIS A 113 11.37 -7.76 -9.03
CA HIS A 113 11.63 -7.53 -10.46
C HIS A 113 10.52 -6.68 -11.07
N ALA A 114 10.90 -5.54 -11.65
CA ALA A 114 9.98 -4.66 -12.36
C ALA A 114 10.35 -4.56 -13.84
N THR A 115 9.35 -4.55 -14.72
CA THR A 115 9.54 -4.34 -16.16
C THR A 115 8.85 -3.06 -16.60
N PHE A 116 9.44 -2.39 -17.59
CA PHE A 116 8.97 -1.12 -18.09
C PHE A 116 8.71 -1.18 -19.59
N ARG A 117 7.75 -0.38 -20.03
CA ARG A 117 7.53 -0.12 -21.45
C ARG A 117 7.79 1.33 -21.73
N ILE A 118 8.41 1.57 -22.88
CA ILE A 118 8.63 2.89 -23.43
C ILE A 118 7.82 2.99 -24.70
N ASP A 119 6.95 4.00 -24.77
CA ASP A 119 6.06 4.23 -25.91
C ASP A 119 5.83 5.74 -26.06
N ASP A 120 5.91 6.25 -27.30
CA ASP A 120 5.75 7.67 -27.62
C ASP A 120 6.50 8.65 -26.68
N GLY A 121 7.76 8.32 -26.34
CA GLY A 121 8.59 9.13 -25.45
C GLY A 121 8.15 9.11 -23.98
N ARG A 122 7.31 8.16 -23.57
CA ARG A 122 6.87 7.96 -22.18
C ARG A 122 7.32 6.62 -21.65
N ILE A 123 7.56 6.52 -20.35
CA ILE A 123 7.90 5.27 -19.66
C ILE A 123 6.88 4.95 -18.57
N TYR A 124 6.46 3.69 -18.50
CA TYR A 124 5.50 3.20 -17.52
C TYR A 124 5.86 1.79 -17.02
N THR A 125 5.56 1.55 -15.75
CA THR A 125 5.74 0.26 -15.09
C THR A 125 4.68 -0.71 -15.60
N LEU A 126 5.10 -1.78 -16.28
CA LEU A 126 4.20 -2.82 -16.78
C LEU A 126 3.84 -3.82 -15.68
N SER A 127 4.84 -4.25 -14.92
CA SER A 127 4.70 -5.28 -13.91
C SER A 127 5.73 -5.08 -12.82
N ARG A 128 5.35 -5.38 -11.59
CA ARG A 128 6.26 -5.57 -10.46
C ARG A 128 5.93 -6.93 -9.83
N ALA A 129 6.93 -7.80 -9.75
CA ALA A 129 6.78 -9.16 -9.28
C ALA A 129 7.80 -9.47 -8.19
N GLN A 130 7.42 -10.34 -7.26
CA GLN A 130 8.32 -10.93 -6.28
C GLN A 130 8.85 -12.24 -6.85
N PHE A 131 10.16 -12.34 -7.00
CA PHE A 131 10.86 -13.55 -7.37
C PHE A 131 11.21 -14.34 -6.12
N LYS A 132 11.21 -15.67 -6.26
CA LYS A 132 11.58 -16.63 -5.23
C LYS A 132 12.95 -17.24 -5.55
N PRO A 133 13.68 -17.75 -4.55
CA PRO A 133 14.89 -18.52 -4.80
C PRO A 133 14.67 -19.63 -5.83
N GLY A 134 15.53 -19.68 -6.84
CA GLY A 134 15.46 -20.60 -7.97
C GLY A 134 14.75 -20.06 -9.20
N ASP A 135 14.05 -18.92 -9.12
CA ASP A 135 13.44 -18.30 -10.29
C ASP A 135 14.51 -17.89 -11.31
N VAL A 136 14.23 -18.18 -12.59
CA VAL A 136 15.09 -17.81 -13.71
C VAL A 136 14.27 -17.00 -14.71
N VAL A 137 14.78 -15.83 -15.09
CA VAL A 137 14.19 -14.96 -16.12
C VAL A 137 15.09 -14.92 -17.36
N GLY A 138 14.47 -14.99 -18.54
CA GLY A 138 15.18 -14.79 -19.81
C GLY A 138 15.34 -13.30 -20.09
N VAL A 139 16.51 -12.89 -20.55
CA VAL A 139 16.83 -11.50 -20.87
C VAL A 139 16.97 -11.34 -22.38
N SER A 140 16.20 -10.41 -22.95
CA SER A 140 16.31 -10.00 -24.34
C SER A 140 16.94 -8.61 -24.45
N HIS A 141 17.44 -8.28 -25.64
CA HIS A 141 17.96 -6.95 -25.95
C HIS A 141 16.99 -5.79 -25.62
N THR A 142 15.68 -6.03 -25.77
CA THR A 142 14.63 -5.01 -25.60
C THR A 142 14.11 -4.91 -24.17
N LEU A 143 14.60 -5.75 -23.24
CA LEU A 143 14.11 -5.77 -21.87
C LEU A 143 14.64 -4.54 -21.13
N VAL A 144 13.72 -3.65 -20.74
CA VAL A 144 13.97 -2.57 -19.79
C VAL A 144 13.40 -3.00 -18.44
N HIS A 145 14.25 -3.08 -17.42
CA HIS A 145 13.85 -3.60 -16.12
C HIS A 145 14.59 -2.96 -14.95
N GLN A 146 14.17 -3.34 -13.76
CA GLN A 146 14.81 -3.04 -12.49
C GLN A 146 14.74 -4.30 -11.62
N MET A 147 15.78 -4.55 -10.85
CA MET A 147 15.82 -5.59 -9.83
C MET A 147 16.27 -5.00 -8.51
N GLY A 148 15.78 -5.54 -7.41
CA GLY A 148 16.27 -5.15 -6.11
C GLY A 148 15.88 -6.08 -4.98
N ASN A 149 16.38 -5.74 -3.80
CA ASN A 149 16.21 -6.46 -2.56
C ASN A 149 15.32 -5.64 -1.62
N PRO A 150 13.99 -5.87 -1.63
CA PRO A 150 13.07 -5.18 -0.73
C PRO A 150 13.10 -5.74 0.70
N THR A 151 13.93 -6.74 0.99
CA THR A 151 13.93 -7.52 2.23
C THR A 151 15.10 -7.18 3.13
N ASP A 152 15.18 -7.84 4.29
CA ASP A 152 16.29 -7.81 5.24
C ASP A 152 17.29 -8.98 5.06
N GLU A 153 17.08 -9.82 4.04
CA GLU A 153 17.94 -10.95 3.71
C GLU A 153 19.03 -10.58 2.70
N TYR A 154 20.15 -11.29 2.73
CA TYR A 154 21.23 -11.16 1.75
C TYR A 154 21.06 -12.25 0.71
N PHE A 155 21.25 -11.94 -0.57
CA PHE A 155 21.20 -12.96 -1.61
C PHE A 155 22.12 -12.68 -2.79
N MET A 156 22.31 -13.70 -3.62
CA MET A 156 23.04 -13.58 -4.88
C MET A 156 22.14 -13.77 -6.09
N THR A 157 22.63 -13.34 -7.24
CA THR A 157 22.06 -13.68 -8.55
C THR A 157 23.18 -14.10 -9.51
N LEU A 158 22.90 -15.09 -10.36
CA LEU A 158 23.75 -15.44 -11.51
C LEU A 158 23.20 -14.73 -12.74
N HIS A 159 24.07 -14.00 -13.43
CA HIS A 159 23.75 -13.32 -14.69
C HIS A 159 24.57 -13.94 -15.82
N VAL A 160 23.91 -14.33 -16.90
CA VAL A 160 24.53 -14.88 -18.10
C VAL A 160 24.07 -14.05 -19.28
N TYR A 161 24.99 -13.39 -19.98
CA TYR A 161 24.69 -12.51 -21.09
C TYR A 161 25.56 -12.83 -22.29
N GLY A 162 25.03 -12.63 -23.48
CA GLY A 162 25.82 -12.75 -24.70
C GLY A 162 25.13 -12.22 -25.93
N ARG A 163 25.86 -12.35 -27.03
CA ARG A 163 25.45 -11.96 -28.38
C ARG A 163 26.12 -12.88 -29.41
N PRO A 164 25.75 -12.80 -30.70
CA PRO A 164 26.35 -13.66 -31.74
C PRO A 164 27.82 -13.34 -32.05
N GLU A 165 28.20 -12.06 -32.02
CA GLU A 165 29.56 -11.62 -32.35
C GLU A 165 30.43 -11.37 -31.11
N ASP A 166 31.73 -11.58 -31.25
CA ASP A 166 32.68 -11.30 -30.16
C ASP A 166 32.75 -9.79 -29.88
N ILE A 167 32.82 -9.42 -28.60
CA ILE A 167 32.92 -8.03 -28.17
C ILE A 167 33.65 -7.94 -26.82
N ASP A 168 34.39 -6.85 -26.62
CA ASP A 168 35.17 -6.66 -25.39
C ASP A 168 34.29 -6.50 -24.14
N ASN A 169 33.13 -5.81 -24.27
CA ASN A 169 32.19 -5.59 -23.18
C ASN A 169 30.76 -5.92 -23.63
N ILE A 170 30.23 -7.05 -23.16
CA ILE A 170 28.92 -7.57 -23.58
C ILE A 170 27.78 -6.74 -22.98
N THR A 171 27.96 -6.25 -21.76
CA THR A 171 26.99 -5.37 -21.08
C THR A 171 27.32 -3.88 -21.27
N GLY A 172 28.26 -3.55 -22.16
CA GLY A 172 28.64 -2.19 -22.51
C GLY A 172 27.56 -1.43 -23.29
N ASP A 173 27.62 -0.11 -23.26
CA ASP A 173 26.63 0.81 -23.84
C ASP A 173 25.20 0.65 -23.30
N ALA A 174 25.06 0.13 -22.07
CA ALA A 174 23.78 0.00 -21.40
C ALA A 174 23.14 1.38 -21.18
N ARG A 175 21.82 1.45 -21.36
CA ARG A 175 21.00 2.62 -21.07
C ARG A 175 20.52 2.54 -19.63
N VAL A 176 20.86 3.54 -18.83
CA VAL A 176 20.26 3.79 -17.51
C VAL A 176 19.29 4.96 -17.64
N TYR A 177 18.04 4.75 -17.24
CA TYR A 177 16.98 5.75 -17.35
C TYR A 177 16.92 6.61 -16.07
N ASP A 178 17.40 7.84 -16.19
CA ASP A 178 17.34 8.87 -15.16
C ASP A 178 16.03 9.64 -15.31
N LEU A 179 15.05 9.28 -14.47
CA LEU A 179 13.71 9.85 -14.53
C LEU A 179 13.59 11.13 -13.70
N GLU A 180 14.59 11.46 -12.87
CA GLU A 180 14.70 12.75 -12.18
C GLU A 180 14.94 13.86 -13.21
N HIS A 181 15.84 13.61 -14.16
CA HIS A 181 16.25 14.59 -15.17
C HIS A 181 15.66 14.36 -16.56
N GLU A 182 14.85 13.32 -16.75
CA GLU A 182 14.34 12.86 -18.05
C GLU A 182 15.49 12.64 -19.05
N LEU A 183 16.52 11.91 -18.62
CA LEU A 183 17.72 11.57 -19.41
C LEU A 183 17.91 10.07 -19.51
N ILE A 184 18.64 9.65 -20.54
CA ILE A 184 19.24 8.32 -20.64
C ILE A 184 20.76 8.48 -20.49
N GLN A 185 21.35 7.78 -19.53
CA GLN A 185 22.79 7.70 -19.33
C GLN A 185 23.34 6.46 -20.03
N ARG A 186 24.41 6.60 -20.82
CA ARG A 186 25.10 5.47 -21.45
C ARG A 186 26.31 5.04 -20.63
N VAL A 187 26.35 3.77 -20.25
CA VAL A 187 27.32 3.25 -19.29
C VAL A 187 27.92 1.92 -19.76
N ASP A 188 29.18 1.70 -19.39
CA ASP A 188 29.88 0.42 -19.64
C ASP A 188 30.01 -0.44 -18.36
N GLY A 189 29.61 0.13 -17.22
CA GLY A 189 29.79 -0.46 -15.88
C GLY A 189 28.48 -0.89 -15.22
N GLY A 190 28.40 -0.68 -13.90
CA GLY A 190 27.19 -0.94 -13.14
C GLY A 190 26.04 0.00 -13.50
N VAL A 191 24.81 -0.51 -13.46
CA VAL A 191 23.57 0.20 -13.75
C VAL A 191 22.95 0.70 -12.45
N PHE A 192 23.61 1.67 -11.82
CA PHE A 192 23.32 2.11 -10.46
C PHE A 192 22.49 3.39 -10.41
N TYR A 193 21.81 3.61 -9.29
CA TYR A 193 21.24 4.92 -8.98
C TYR A 193 22.35 5.91 -8.61
N ALA A 194 22.17 7.17 -9.02
CA ALA A 194 23.09 8.27 -8.72
C ALA A 194 24.56 7.99 -9.14
N LEU A 195 24.74 7.45 -10.35
CA LEU A 195 26.07 7.23 -10.92
C LEU A 195 26.91 8.52 -10.94
N PRO A 196 28.20 8.45 -10.61
CA PRO A 196 29.11 9.57 -10.80
C PRO A 196 29.25 9.95 -12.28
N ASP A 197 29.35 11.24 -12.58
CA ASP A 197 29.48 11.74 -13.97
C ASP A 197 30.61 11.08 -14.77
N LYS A 198 31.72 10.72 -14.10
CA LYS A 198 32.87 10.04 -14.72
C LYS A 198 32.56 8.63 -15.23
N GLU A 199 31.48 8.01 -14.75
CA GLU A 199 31.02 6.66 -15.13
C GLU A 199 29.96 6.71 -16.23
N VAL A 200 29.43 7.90 -16.52
CA VAL A 200 28.50 8.16 -17.63
C VAL A 200 29.32 8.59 -18.84
N LYS A 201 29.23 7.83 -19.94
CA LYS A 201 29.99 8.11 -21.17
C LYS A 201 29.41 9.32 -21.91
N TRP A 202 28.09 9.35 -22.04
CA TRP A 202 27.31 10.49 -22.53
C TRP A 202 25.83 10.30 -22.16
N THR A 203 25.02 11.31 -22.45
CA THR A 203 23.58 11.32 -22.20
C THR A 203 22.78 11.58 -23.46
N ASP A 204 21.60 10.98 -23.52
CA ASP A 204 20.56 11.21 -24.53
C ASP A 204 19.30 11.76 -23.84
N PRO A 205 18.39 12.48 -24.54
CA PRO A 205 17.07 12.79 -24.01
C PRO A 205 16.29 11.52 -23.63
N GLY A 206 15.73 11.48 -22.43
CA GLY A 206 15.02 10.34 -21.88
C GLY A 206 13.48 10.44 -22.00
N PRO A 207 12.77 9.34 -21.71
CA PRO A 207 11.32 9.33 -21.72
C PRO A 207 10.74 9.99 -20.48
N ARG A 208 9.56 10.59 -20.63
CA ARG A 208 8.80 11.16 -19.51
C ARG A 208 8.07 10.04 -18.74
N PRO A 209 8.24 9.94 -17.41
CA PRO A 209 7.55 8.91 -16.62
C PRO A 209 6.08 9.26 -16.33
N ASP A 210 5.24 8.22 -16.20
CA ASP A 210 3.96 8.35 -15.51
C ASP A 210 4.16 8.55 -13.99
N PHE A 211 3.08 8.88 -13.27
CA PHE A 211 3.19 9.22 -11.85
C PHE A 211 3.73 8.05 -11.00
N PRO A 212 3.18 6.81 -11.06
CA PRO A 212 3.71 5.70 -10.27
C PRO A 212 5.18 5.40 -10.58
N THR A 213 5.56 5.38 -11.86
CA THR A 213 6.95 5.07 -12.26
C THR A 213 7.92 6.12 -11.75
N ARG A 214 7.57 7.40 -11.84
CA ARG A 214 8.37 8.47 -11.25
C ARG A 214 8.46 8.33 -9.73
N LEU A 215 7.33 8.10 -9.07
CA LEU A 215 7.27 8.02 -7.60
C LEU A 215 8.25 6.96 -7.09
N ARG A 216 8.21 5.73 -7.65
CA ARG A 216 9.14 4.67 -7.28
C ARG A 216 10.60 5.02 -7.58
N HIS A 217 10.87 5.61 -8.75
CA HIS A 217 12.23 6.00 -9.11
C HIS A 217 12.83 6.96 -8.09
N MET A 218 12.05 7.97 -7.67
CA MET A 218 12.48 8.97 -6.69
C MET A 218 12.64 8.36 -5.29
N VAL A 219 11.80 7.41 -4.90
CA VAL A 219 11.95 6.65 -3.63
C VAL A 219 13.27 5.88 -3.60
N GLU A 220 13.60 5.13 -4.65
CA GLU A 220 14.83 4.36 -4.69
C GLU A 220 16.08 5.25 -4.82
N LEU A 221 15.98 6.35 -5.58
CA LEU A 221 17.02 7.37 -5.62
C LEU A 221 17.27 7.99 -4.23
N ALA A 222 16.22 8.32 -3.48
CA ALA A 222 16.34 8.86 -2.13
C ALA A 222 16.97 7.86 -1.16
N ARG A 223 16.51 6.62 -1.15
CA ARG A 223 17.09 5.53 -0.34
C ARG A 223 18.57 5.36 -0.66
N ARG A 224 18.92 5.46 -1.94
CA ARG A 224 20.29 5.36 -2.39
C ARG A 224 21.16 6.51 -1.88
N LEU A 225 20.71 7.74 -2.11
CA LEU A 225 21.43 8.94 -1.66
C LEU A 225 21.57 8.98 -0.13
N ARG A 226 20.60 8.43 0.62
CA ARG A 226 20.69 8.23 2.07
C ARG A 226 21.86 7.32 2.45
N ARG A 227 22.00 6.14 1.81
CA ARG A 227 23.16 5.25 2.04
C ARG A 227 24.49 5.92 1.69
N MET A 228 24.54 6.68 0.59
CA MET A 228 25.72 7.45 0.20
C MET A 228 26.06 8.55 1.23
N ALA A 229 25.05 9.20 1.79
CA ALA A 229 25.20 10.24 2.81
C ALA A 229 25.67 9.70 4.16
N GLU A 230 25.30 8.47 4.52
CA GLU A 230 25.74 7.78 5.74
C GLU A 230 27.25 7.53 5.77
N VAL A 231 27.89 7.39 4.60
CA VAL A 231 29.35 7.24 4.47
C VAL A 231 30.03 8.48 3.88
N ASP A 232 29.36 9.62 3.94
CA ASP A 232 29.88 10.95 3.55
C ASP A 232 30.38 11.03 2.08
N VAL A 233 29.72 10.36 1.14
CA VAL A 233 30.00 10.59 -0.29
C VAL A 233 29.75 12.08 -0.63
N PRO A 234 30.69 12.79 -1.29
CA PRO A 234 30.55 14.22 -1.57
C PRO A 234 29.25 14.57 -2.29
N GLY A 235 28.55 15.60 -1.82
CA GLY A 235 27.31 16.12 -2.43
C GLY A 235 26.04 15.29 -2.18
N SER A 236 26.15 14.06 -1.66
CA SER A 236 25.01 13.16 -1.44
C SER A 236 23.94 13.72 -0.50
N LYS A 237 24.34 14.39 0.60
CA LYS A 237 23.41 15.01 1.57
C LYS A 237 22.55 16.12 0.97
N GLU A 238 23.15 17.00 0.18
CA GLU A 238 22.42 18.10 -0.46
C GLU A 238 21.51 17.56 -1.58
N ARG A 239 22.00 16.62 -2.37
CA ARG A 239 21.18 15.95 -3.40
C ARG A 239 20.00 15.21 -2.79
N LEU A 240 20.22 14.47 -1.69
CA LEU A 240 19.15 13.81 -0.95
C LEU A 240 18.07 14.80 -0.50
N LYS A 241 18.47 15.94 0.06
CA LYS A 241 17.53 16.99 0.49
C LYS A 241 16.69 17.50 -0.68
N GLY A 242 17.31 17.77 -1.84
CA GLY A 242 16.58 18.19 -3.04
C GLY A 242 15.61 17.12 -3.55
N VAL A 243 16.05 15.87 -3.62
CA VAL A 243 15.23 14.72 -4.03
C VAL A 243 14.03 14.50 -3.09
N LEU A 244 14.22 14.62 -1.77
CA LEU A 244 13.13 14.47 -0.81
C LEU A 244 12.12 15.61 -0.89
N ALA A 245 12.60 16.85 -1.04
CA ALA A 245 11.73 18.02 -1.23
C ALA A 245 10.93 17.91 -2.55
N ASP A 246 11.51 17.36 -3.61
CA ASP A 246 10.81 17.11 -4.87
C ASP A 246 9.82 15.95 -4.74
N LEU A 247 10.23 14.82 -4.17
CA LEU A 247 9.41 13.62 -3.99
C LEU A 247 8.11 13.91 -3.23
N TYR A 248 8.19 14.68 -2.15
CA TYR A 248 7.06 15.00 -1.28
C TYR A 248 6.48 16.40 -1.53
N SER A 249 6.74 17.04 -2.67
CA SER A 249 6.11 18.33 -2.98
C SER A 249 4.68 18.17 -3.50
N ASP A 250 3.79 19.08 -3.09
CA ASP A 250 2.42 19.17 -3.59
C ASP A 250 2.31 19.50 -5.09
N LYS A 251 3.40 19.94 -5.73
CA LYS A 251 3.43 20.24 -7.17
C LYS A 251 3.04 19.05 -8.04
N HIS A 252 3.16 17.83 -7.51
CA HIS A 252 2.78 16.60 -8.20
C HIS A 252 1.28 16.30 -8.14
N ARG A 253 0.50 17.02 -7.31
CA ARG A 253 -0.95 16.84 -7.14
C ARG A 253 -1.69 16.87 -8.47
N ALA A 254 -1.42 17.87 -9.30
CA ALA A 254 -2.11 18.02 -10.58
C ALA A 254 -1.83 16.85 -11.54
N GLN A 255 -0.63 16.27 -11.49
CA GLN A 255 -0.30 15.09 -12.28
C GLN A 255 -1.01 13.84 -11.73
N LEU A 256 -0.97 13.63 -10.42
CA LEU A 256 -1.65 12.53 -9.77
C LEU A 256 -3.16 12.54 -10.06
N LEU A 257 -3.82 13.69 -9.87
CA LEU A 257 -5.26 13.82 -10.13
C LEU A 257 -5.63 13.46 -11.57
N ARG A 258 -4.87 13.95 -12.57
CA ARG A 258 -5.09 13.56 -13.96
C ARG A 258 -4.93 12.07 -14.20
N CYS A 259 -3.93 11.43 -13.56
CA CYS A 259 -3.73 9.99 -13.69
C CYS A 259 -4.84 9.19 -13.01
N LEU A 260 -5.36 9.67 -11.87
CA LEU A 260 -6.48 9.05 -11.19
C LEU A 260 -7.76 9.14 -12.02
N ASP A 261 -8.10 10.34 -12.51
CA ASP A 261 -9.29 10.61 -13.34
C ASP A 261 -9.36 9.72 -14.59
N THR A 262 -8.21 9.29 -15.14
CA THR A 262 -8.16 8.39 -16.31
C THR A 262 -8.21 6.90 -15.97
N ASN A 263 -8.08 6.53 -14.70
CA ASN A 263 -8.00 5.13 -14.25
C ASN A 263 -9.12 4.73 -13.28
N VAL A 264 -10.11 5.60 -13.06
CA VAL A 264 -11.35 5.29 -12.34
C VAL A 264 -12.57 5.62 -13.18
N ASP A 265 -13.72 5.02 -12.86
CA ASP A 265 -15.00 5.40 -13.43
C ASP A 265 -15.68 6.55 -12.64
N GLU A 266 -16.92 6.87 -13.01
CA GLU A 266 -17.70 7.97 -12.38
C GLU A 266 -18.05 7.72 -10.92
N ASP A 267 -18.09 6.45 -10.49
CA ASP A 267 -18.36 6.02 -9.12
C ASP A 267 -17.07 5.86 -8.29
N GLY A 268 -15.91 6.11 -8.92
CA GLY A 268 -14.60 6.01 -8.29
C GLY A 268 -14.09 4.57 -8.14
N HIS A 269 -14.60 3.61 -8.92
CA HIS A 269 -14.07 2.25 -9.00
C HIS A 269 -12.88 2.17 -9.96
N GLU A 270 -11.94 1.27 -9.70
CA GLU A 270 -10.79 1.08 -10.59
C GLU A 270 -11.19 0.58 -11.98
N ALA A 271 -10.78 1.30 -13.03
CA ALA A 271 -10.95 0.87 -14.42
C ALA A 271 -9.75 0.06 -14.95
N ASN A 272 -8.60 0.15 -14.27
CA ASN A 272 -7.35 -0.52 -14.65
C ASN A 272 -6.66 -1.11 -13.41
N SER A 273 -6.93 -2.39 -13.14
CA SER A 273 -6.42 -3.10 -11.96
C SER A 273 -4.90 -3.26 -11.91
N VAL A 274 -4.21 -3.23 -13.06
CA VAL A 274 -2.74 -3.28 -13.10
C VAL A 274 -2.16 -1.93 -12.67
N TYR A 275 -2.69 -0.84 -13.23
CA TYR A 275 -2.28 0.51 -12.84
C TYR A 275 -2.56 0.75 -11.36
N TRP A 276 -3.76 0.40 -10.89
CA TRP A 276 -4.15 0.62 -9.49
C TRP A 276 -3.25 -0.15 -8.52
N ARG A 277 -2.95 -1.41 -8.81
CA ARG A 277 -2.02 -2.23 -8.01
C ARG A 277 -0.62 -1.63 -7.96
N ASN A 278 -0.11 -1.16 -9.10
CA ASN A 278 1.20 -0.52 -9.15
C ASN A 278 1.18 0.79 -8.34
N LEU A 279 0.20 1.67 -8.56
CA LEU A 279 0.06 2.92 -7.82
C LEU A 279 -0.01 2.70 -6.31
N ASN A 280 -0.84 1.76 -5.84
CA ASN A 280 -0.95 1.45 -4.41
C ASN A 280 0.40 1.00 -3.84
N HIS A 281 1.11 0.10 -4.53
CA HIS A 281 2.43 -0.37 -4.10
C HIS A 281 3.46 0.77 -4.03
N GLU A 282 3.54 1.61 -5.07
CA GLU A 282 4.51 2.72 -5.08
C GLU A 282 4.21 3.78 -4.01
N LEU A 283 2.93 4.07 -3.75
CA LEU A 283 2.53 4.96 -2.66
C LEU A 283 2.88 4.38 -1.30
N GLN A 284 2.73 3.07 -1.09
CA GLN A 284 3.13 2.40 0.16
C GLN A 284 4.64 2.50 0.39
N GLU A 285 5.44 2.33 -0.65
CA GLU A 285 6.89 2.44 -0.57
C GLU A 285 7.36 3.88 -0.28
N ALA A 286 6.67 4.87 -0.88
CA ALA A 286 6.87 6.28 -0.58
C ALA A 286 6.43 6.64 0.85
N ALA A 287 5.29 6.13 1.34
CA ALA A 287 4.84 6.31 2.71
C ALA A 287 5.80 5.67 3.73
N LYS A 288 6.34 4.48 3.41
CA LYS A 288 7.35 3.81 4.23
C LYS A 288 8.62 4.65 4.35
N LEU A 289 9.12 5.20 3.25
CA LEU A 289 10.27 6.10 3.29
C LEU A 289 9.97 7.37 4.09
N GLN A 290 8.80 7.99 3.91
CA GLN A 290 8.42 9.21 4.63
C GLN A 290 8.39 8.97 6.15
N ARG A 291 7.79 7.85 6.58
CA ARG A 291 7.77 7.43 7.97
C ARG A 291 9.17 7.15 8.51
N GLU A 292 10.03 6.46 7.78
CA GLU A 292 11.43 6.24 8.20
C GLU A 292 12.19 7.56 8.44
N LEU A 293 11.83 8.63 7.73
CA LEU A 293 12.39 9.96 7.91
C LEU A 293 11.74 10.74 9.08
N GLN A 294 10.44 10.54 9.32
CA GLN A 294 9.63 11.22 10.35
C GLN A 294 9.68 10.54 11.74
N ASP A 295 9.82 9.21 11.83
CA ASP A 295 9.98 8.47 13.09
C ASP A 295 11.29 8.85 13.81
N ALA A 296 12.17 9.59 13.13
CA ALA A 296 13.27 10.31 13.76
C ALA A 296 12.81 11.54 14.58
N GLN A 297 11.53 11.96 14.53
CA GLN A 297 11.07 13.25 15.05
C GLN A 297 9.75 13.34 15.87
N ARG A 298 8.69 12.52 15.78
CA ARG A 298 7.58 12.44 16.81
C ARG A 298 6.37 11.55 16.39
N PRO A 299 5.82 10.68 17.29
CA PRO A 299 4.61 9.88 17.01
C PRO A 299 3.26 10.60 17.14
N GLU A 300 3.18 11.71 17.89
CA GLU A 300 1.89 12.34 18.27
C GLU A 300 1.23 13.11 17.10
N ASP A 301 2.01 13.63 16.15
CA ASP A 301 1.52 14.45 15.04
C ASP A 301 0.77 13.62 13.97
N ASN A 302 1.18 12.36 13.75
CA ASN A 302 0.57 11.45 12.77
C ASN A 302 -0.92 11.15 13.04
N PHE A 303 -1.34 11.22 14.30
CA PHE A 303 -2.70 10.84 14.71
C PHE A 303 -3.70 11.99 14.56
N HIS A 304 -3.32 13.21 14.93
CA HIS A 304 -4.15 14.38 14.67
C HIS A 304 -4.43 14.51 13.17
N HIS A 305 -3.42 14.25 12.35
CA HIS A 305 -3.58 14.20 10.91
C HIS A 305 -4.60 13.14 10.46
N TYR A 306 -4.49 11.90 10.95
CA TYR A 306 -5.46 10.85 10.61
C TYR A 306 -6.91 11.21 10.99
N ALA A 307 -7.12 11.88 12.14
CA ALA A 307 -8.45 12.31 12.56
C ALA A 307 -9.06 13.36 11.60
N GLU A 308 -8.27 14.35 11.17
CA GLU A 308 -8.69 15.35 10.18
C GLU A 308 -9.04 14.69 8.83
N LEU A 309 -8.22 13.74 8.39
CA LEU A 309 -8.49 12.97 7.17
C LEU A 309 -9.78 12.15 7.30
N TYR A 310 -9.99 11.51 8.45
CA TYR A 310 -11.19 10.72 8.72
C TYR A 310 -12.45 11.59 8.68
N ASP A 311 -12.39 12.80 9.23
CA ASP A 311 -13.51 13.75 9.19
C ASP A 311 -13.83 14.20 7.77
N ALA A 312 -12.82 14.59 7.00
CA ALA A 312 -12.99 15.12 5.65
C ALA A 312 -13.44 14.06 4.64
N LEU A 313 -13.01 12.81 4.80
CA LEU A 313 -13.29 11.71 3.86
C LEU A 313 -14.50 10.85 4.25
N ILE A 314 -14.78 10.72 5.55
CA ILE A 314 -15.79 9.77 6.04
C ILE A 314 -16.91 10.50 6.76
N CYS A 315 -16.63 11.18 7.87
CA CYS A 315 -17.68 11.73 8.72
C CYS A 315 -18.53 12.77 7.99
N GLN A 316 -17.91 13.81 7.43
CA GLN A 316 -18.63 14.90 6.79
C GLN A 316 -19.39 14.43 5.54
N PRO A 317 -18.79 13.65 4.61
CA PRO A 317 -19.55 13.10 3.48
C PRO A 317 -20.72 12.19 3.90
N CYS A 318 -20.59 11.37 4.94
CA CYS A 318 -21.70 10.53 5.41
C CYS A 318 -22.81 11.36 6.06
N LEU A 319 -22.45 12.41 6.82
CA LEU A 319 -23.39 13.39 7.37
C LEU A 319 -24.19 14.09 6.28
N ASP A 320 -23.51 14.53 5.21
CA ASP A 320 -24.14 15.21 4.08
C ASP A 320 -24.99 14.27 3.23
N SER A 321 -24.59 13.01 3.12
CA SER A 321 -25.22 12.02 2.23
C SER A 321 -26.45 11.33 2.81
N PHE A 322 -26.36 10.77 4.03
CA PHE A 322 -27.43 9.93 4.58
C PHE A 322 -27.67 10.09 6.09
N MET A 323 -26.65 10.41 6.89
CA MET A 323 -26.81 10.34 8.35
C MET A 323 -27.78 11.39 8.90
N ARG A 324 -27.72 12.63 8.41
CA ARG A 324 -28.70 13.67 8.81
C ARG A 324 -30.13 13.24 8.48
N GLY A 325 -30.33 12.63 7.31
CA GLY A 325 -31.62 12.14 6.85
C GLY A 325 -32.21 11.09 7.80
N TYR A 326 -31.44 10.05 8.14
CA TYR A 326 -31.96 9.02 9.03
C TYR A 326 -32.12 9.50 10.48
N LEU A 327 -31.28 10.43 10.96
CA LEU A 327 -31.39 10.99 12.31
C LEU A 327 -32.67 11.82 12.44
N GLN A 328 -32.97 12.62 11.42
CA GLN A 328 -34.24 13.35 11.33
C GLN A 328 -35.43 12.41 11.25
N PHE A 329 -35.35 11.37 10.42
CA PHE A 329 -36.39 10.35 10.33
C PHE A 329 -36.65 9.66 11.67
N PHE A 330 -35.60 9.30 12.41
CA PHE A 330 -35.74 8.67 13.71
C PHE A 330 -36.44 9.59 14.71
N ARG A 331 -36.02 10.87 14.79
CA ARG A 331 -36.67 11.89 15.61
C ARG A 331 -38.16 11.97 15.32
N ASP A 332 -38.52 12.08 14.05
CA ASP A 332 -39.89 12.39 13.62
C ASP A 332 -40.79 11.15 13.69
N LYS A 333 -40.32 9.98 13.26
CA LYS A 333 -41.10 8.73 13.23
C LYS A 333 -41.30 8.14 14.62
N TYR A 334 -40.26 8.13 15.46
CA TYR A 334 -40.31 7.56 16.80
C TYR A 334 -40.62 8.60 17.88
N ARG A 335 -40.83 9.86 17.49
CA ARG A 335 -41.19 11.00 18.36
C ARG A 335 -40.19 11.18 19.51
N ILE A 336 -38.91 11.06 19.20
CA ILE A 336 -37.82 11.22 20.17
C ILE A 336 -37.50 12.71 20.30
N GLU A 337 -37.60 13.23 21.53
CA GLU A 337 -37.21 14.60 21.84
C GLU A 337 -35.75 14.61 22.32
N PHE A 338 -34.80 14.72 21.38
CA PHE A 338 -33.36 14.67 21.67
C PHE A 338 -32.90 15.65 22.76
N SER A 339 -33.58 16.80 22.91
CA SER A 339 -33.30 17.80 23.95
C SER A 339 -33.60 17.34 25.38
N ARG A 340 -34.28 16.20 25.56
CA ARG A 340 -34.67 15.64 26.87
C ARG A 340 -34.15 14.24 27.12
N ASN A 341 -33.50 13.63 26.14
CA ASN A 341 -33.05 12.24 26.21
C ASN A 341 -31.53 12.18 26.33
N SER A 342 -31.07 11.33 27.24
CA SER A 342 -29.66 10.98 27.38
C SER A 342 -29.19 10.06 26.27
N LEU A 343 -27.99 10.31 25.73
CA LEU A 343 -27.42 9.57 24.61
C LEU A 343 -26.04 9.00 24.93
N LEU A 344 -25.87 7.70 24.69
CA LEU A 344 -24.58 7.02 24.66
C LEU A 344 -24.17 6.81 23.20
N SER A 345 -23.05 7.36 22.76
CA SER A 345 -22.46 7.03 21.46
C SER A 345 -21.39 5.94 21.62
N VAL A 346 -21.55 4.83 20.91
CA VAL A 346 -20.65 3.68 20.92
C VAL A 346 -19.81 3.69 19.64
N GLY A 347 -18.50 3.86 19.80
CA GLY A 347 -17.56 4.08 18.69
C GLY A 347 -17.70 5.48 18.11
N CYS A 348 -17.59 6.51 18.95
CA CYS A 348 -17.83 7.90 18.54
C CYS A 348 -16.76 8.45 17.59
N GLY A 349 -15.64 7.75 17.36
CA GLY A 349 -14.56 8.23 16.51
C GLY A 349 -14.06 9.61 16.96
N THR A 350 -14.00 10.55 16.03
CA THR A 350 -13.61 11.95 16.27
C THR A 350 -14.71 12.81 16.91
N GLY A 351 -15.90 12.24 17.17
CA GLY A 351 -17.03 12.96 17.74
C GLY A 351 -17.70 13.96 16.78
N LEU A 352 -17.38 13.99 15.47
CA LEU A 352 -17.98 14.95 14.52
C LEU A 352 -19.49 14.74 14.35
N VAL A 353 -19.92 13.47 14.26
CA VAL A 353 -21.33 13.11 14.10
C VAL A 353 -22.11 13.49 15.35
N GLU A 354 -21.56 13.22 16.52
CA GLU A 354 -22.14 13.55 17.81
C GLU A 354 -22.19 15.05 18.04
N ARG A 355 -21.18 15.78 17.57
CA ARG A 355 -21.20 17.24 17.57
C ARG A 355 -22.38 17.78 16.75
N THR A 356 -22.67 17.15 15.62
CA THR A 356 -23.85 17.45 14.81
C THR A 356 -25.16 17.16 15.56
N LEU A 357 -25.23 16.08 16.34
CA LEU A 357 -26.39 15.80 17.19
C LEU A 357 -26.65 16.91 18.24
N ILE A 358 -25.58 17.51 18.76
CA ILE A 358 -25.68 18.65 19.69
C ILE A 358 -26.15 19.90 18.94
N ASP A 359 -25.43 20.26 17.88
CA ASP A 359 -25.62 21.55 17.20
C ASP A 359 -26.92 21.60 16.37
N GLU A 360 -27.29 20.52 15.69
CA GLU A 360 -28.43 20.49 14.76
C GLU A 360 -29.68 19.80 15.33
N PHE A 361 -29.51 18.78 16.19
CA PHE A 361 -30.62 18.00 16.76
C PHE A 361 -30.95 18.37 18.21
N GLY A 362 -30.15 19.24 18.83
CA GLY A 362 -30.42 19.82 20.15
C GLY A 362 -30.17 18.86 21.31
N VAL A 363 -29.34 17.81 21.13
CA VAL A 363 -28.93 16.96 22.26
C VAL A 363 -28.12 17.82 23.24
N PRO A 364 -28.47 17.87 24.54
CA PRO A 364 -27.70 18.65 25.50
C PRO A 364 -26.29 18.06 25.64
N TYR A 365 -25.25 18.91 25.61
CA TYR A 365 -23.85 18.49 25.80
C TYR A 365 -23.68 17.62 27.05
N GLU A 366 -24.36 17.98 28.15
CA GLU A 366 -24.33 17.24 29.41
C GLU A 366 -25.14 15.93 29.42
N GLN A 367 -25.82 15.60 28.32
CA GLN A 367 -26.60 14.38 28.16
C GLN A 367 -26.01 13.44 27.10
N LEU A 368 -25.05 13.90 26.29
CA LEU A 368 -24.30 13.07 25.36
C LEU A 368 -23.00 12.56 26.00
N PHE A 369 -22.71 11.27 25.85
CA PHE A 369 -21.46 10.66 26.26
C PHE A 369 -20.97 9.69 25.18
N GLY A 370 -19.76 9.88 24.68
CA GLY A 370 -19.14 9.01 23.69
C GLY A 370 -18.13 8.05 24.31
N ILE A 371 -18.04 6.85 23.76
CA ILE A 371 -16.91 5.94 24.00
C ILE A 371 -16.29 5.55 22.66
N ASP A 372 -14.98 5.46 22.61
CA ASP A 372 -14.26 4.86 21.49
C ASP A 372 -13.05 4.07 22.01
N ILE A 373 -12.69 2.97 21.35
CA ILE A 373 -11.56 2.14 21.77
C ILE A 373 -10.22 2.82 21.49
N SER A 374 -10.17 3.75 20.54
CA SER A 374 -8.95 4.43 20.11
C SER A 374 -8.68 5.67 20.97
N PRO A 375 -7.57 5.71 21.74
CA PRO A 375 -7.18 6.89 22.51
C PRO A 375 -6.99 8.14 21.64
N ALA A 376 -6.50 7.95 20.41
CA ALA A 376 -6.30 9.04 19.45
C ALA A 376 -7.63 9.67 19.01
N MET A 377 -8.63 8.83 18.71
CA MET A 377 -9.96 9.29 18.33
C MET A 377 -10.62 10.05 19.49
N VAL A 378 -10.54 9.50 20.70
CA VAL A 378 -11.08 10.13 21.92
C VAL A 378 -10.41 11.47 22.21
N SER A 379 -9.11 11.60 21.97
CA SER A 379 -8.40 12.88 22.13
C SER A 379 -9.02 13.98 21.27
N GLU A 380 -9.38 13.67 20.02
CA GLU A 380 -10.08 14.61 19.14
C GLU A 380 -11.55 14.79 19.54
N ALA A 381 -12.27 13.70 19.83
CA ALA A 381 -13.66 13.76 20.25
C ALA A 381 -13.88 14.58 21.52
N SER A 382 -12.96 14.50 22.48
CA SER A 382 -13.02 15.23 23.75
C SER A 382 -12.95 16.75 23.59
N ARG A 383 -12.52 17.25 22.42
CA ARG A 383 -12.57 18.67 22.07
C ARG A 383 -13.98 19.11 21.65
N ARG A 384 -14.85 18.17 21.29
CA ARG A 384 -16.16 18.41 20.67
C ARG A 384 -17.32 17.96 21.54
N ILE A 385 -17.15 16.85 22.24
CA ILE A 385 -18.14 16.15 23.06
C ILE A 385 -17.49 15.63 24.35
N ARG A 386 -18.30 15.18 25.32
CA ARG A 386 -17.78 14.36 26.43
C ARG A 386 -17.53 12.96 25.92
N ALA A 387 -16.27 12.54 25.91
CA ALA A 387 -15.87 11.22 25.45
C ALA A 387 -14.77 10.62 26.34
N GLU A 388 -14.69 9.29 26.39
CA GLU A 388 -13.58 8.57 27.02
C GLU A 388 -13.17 7.33 26.24
N VAL A 389 -11.99 6.80 26.56
CA VAL A 389 -11.51 5.55 25.99
C VAL A 389 -12.29 4.40 26.60
N GLY A 390 -13.02 3.66 25.78
CA GLY A 390 -13.88 2.57 26.23
C GLY A 390 -14.09 1.52 25.15
N ASP A 391 -13.96 0.25 25.55
CA ASP A 391 -14.36 -0.91 24.74
C ASP A 391 -15.80 -1.28 25.06
N VAL A 392 -16.69 -1.32 24.07
CA VAL A 392 -18.11 -1.72 24.24
C VAL A 392 -18.27 -3.06 24.96
N LEU A 393 -17.32 -3.99 24.82
CA LEU A 393 -17.35 -5.30 25.46
C LEU A 393 -17.05 -5.24 26.96
N ALA A 394 -16.33 -4.21 27.41
CA ALA A 394 -15.83 -4.07 28.78
C ALA A 394 -16.29 -2.79 29.48
N PHE A 395 -16.94 -1.87 28.77
CA PHE A 395 -17.38 -0.59 29.31
C PHE A 395 -18.33 -0.81 30.48
N GLU A 396 -18.10 -0.12 31.59
CA GLU A 396 -18.93 -0.12 32.79
C GLU A 396 -19.38 1.30 33.09
N ALA A 397 -20.65 1.46 33.48
CA ALA A 397 -21.26 2.78 33.68
C ALA A 397 -21.83 2.97 35.09
N GLU A 398 -21.36 2.18 36.08
CA GLU A 398 -21.83 2.23 37.47
C GLU A 398 -23.36 2.26 37.63
N GLY A 399 -24.09 1.49 36.81
CA GLY A 399 -25.55 1.42 36.81
C GLY A 399 -26.27 2.54 36.04
N LYS A 400 -25.54 3.51 35.47
CA LYS A 400 -26.08 4.51 34.55
C LYS A 400 -26.59 3.84 33.27
N THR A 401 -27.78 4.28 32.86
CA THR A 401 -28.43 3.90 31.61
C THR A 401 -28.78 5.17 30.83
N TRP A 402 -28.98 5.02 29.52
CA TRP A 402 -29.27 6.11 28.59
C TRP A 402 -30.58 5.84 27.86
N ASP A 403 -31.28 6.89 27.50
CA ASP A 403 -32.55 6.78 26.76
C ASP A 403 -32.31 6.35 25.30
N VAL A 404 -31.17 6.74 24.73
CA VAL A 404 -30.74 6.38 23.38
C VAL A 404 -29.29 5.88 23.39
N ALA A 405 -29.04 4.75 22.73
CA ALA A 405 -27.71 4.36 22.28
C ALA A 405 -27.56 4.62 20.78
N PHE A 406 -26.47 5.25 20.37
CA PHE A 406 -26.15 5.55 18.97
C PHE A 406 -24.86 4.84 18.55
N SER A 407 -24.81 4.31 17.34
CA SER A 407 -23.57 3.81 16.74
C SER A 407 -23.61 3.96 15.22
N GLY A 408 -23.01 5.04 14.72
CA GLY A 408 -22.95 5.35 13.29
C GLY A 408 -21.76 4.70 12.58
N LEU A 409 -21.68 4.90 11.26
CA LEU A 409 -20.51 4.53 10.45
C LEU A 409 -20.10 3.05 10.59
N ASN A 410 -21.09 2.16 10.70
CA ASN A 410 -20.88 0.71 10.72
C ASN A 410 -19.82 0.23 11.73
N VAL A 411 -19.70 0.87 12.90
CA VAL A 411 -18.72 0.57 13.96
C VAL A 411 -18.73 -0.91 14.36
N PHE A 412 -19.92 -1.48 14.53
CA PHE A 412 -20.07 -2.88 14.93
C PHE A 412 -19.44 -3.89 13.95
N HIS A 413 -19.22 -3.50 12.69
CA HIS A 413 -18.57 -4.37 11.71
C HIS A 413 -17.05 -4.56 11.95
N TYR A 414 -16.41 -3.69 12.74
CA TYR A 414 -14.99 -3.78 13.08
C TYR A 414 -14.68 -4.74 14.24
N LEU A 415 -15.71 -5.20 14.95
CA LEU A 415 -15.55 -6.17 16.01
C LEU A 415 -15.16 -7.54 15.46
N ASP A 416 -14.48 -8.33 16.30
CA ASP A 416 -14.38 -9.76 16.08
C ASP A 416 -15.78 -10.35 15.86
N PHE A 417 -15.94 -11.12 14.78
CA PHE A 417 -17.24 -11.64 14.35
C PHE A 417 -17.93 -12.54 15.40
N THR A 418 -17.16 -13.09 16.34
CA THR A 418 -17.65 -13.93 17.44
C THR A 418 -18.22 -13.11 18.60
N ARG A 419 -17.84 -11.83 18.71
CA ARG A 419 -18.21 -10.93 19.81
C ARG A 419 -19.30 -9.94 19.44
N LEU A 420 -19.74 -9.89 18.17
CA LEU A 420 -20.77 -8.95 17.70
C LEU A 420 -22.09 -9.05 18.48
N GLU A 421 -22.64 -10.26 18.66
CA GLU A 421 -23.89 -10.45 19.42
C GLU A 421 -23.73 -9.99 20.88
N GLU A 422 -22.58 -10.29 21.51
CA GLU A 422 -22.28 -9.82 22.87
C GLU A 422 -22.22 -8.29 22.94
N ALA A 423 -21.55 -7.63 21.98
CA ALA A 423 -21.47 -6.16 21.97
C ALA A 423 -22.86 -5.50 21.83
N ILE A 424 -23.75 -6.10 21.03
CA ILE A 424 -25.14 -5.65 20.92
C ILE A 424 -25.88 -5.82 22.27
N HIS A 425 -25.69 -6.95 22.95
CA HIS A 425 -26.23 -7.17 24.30
C HIS A 425 -25.69 -6.16 25.33
N ARG A 426 -24.37 -5.93 25.35
CA ARG A 426 -23.74 -4.94 26.24
C ARG A 426 -24.27 -3.54 26.00
N THR A 427 -24.51 -3.19 24.74
CA THR A 427 -25.13 -1.91 24.36
C THR A 427 -26.57 -1.85 24.88
N ALA A 428 -27.36 -2.90 24.67
CA ALA A 428 -28.74 -2.98 25.17
C ALA A 428 -28.82 -2.86 26.69
N ASP A 429 -27.87 -3.43 27.44
CA ASP A 429 -27.79 -3.31 28.90
C ASP A 429 -27.65 -1.85 29.37
N ARG A 430 -27.11 -0.97 28.52
CA ARG A 430 -26.95 0.47 28.80
C ARG A 430 -28.11 1.32 28.33
N VAL A 431 -29.11 0.74 27.68
CA VAL A 431 -30.32 1.46 27.30
C VAL A 431 -31.38 1.32 28.41
N SER A 432 -32.07 2.40 28.75
CA SER A 432 -33.19 2.40 29.71
C SER A 432 -34.37 1.56 29.18
N PRO A 433 -35.20 0.92 30.03
CA PRO A 433 -36.44 0.29 29.59
C PRO A 433 -37.30 1.27 28.79
N GLY A 434 -37.77 0.85 27.60
CA GLY A 434 -38.50 1.70 26.67
C GLY A 434 -37.65 2.62 25.79
N GLY A 435 -36.35 2.74 26.06
CA GLY A 435 -35.36 3.48 25.27
C GLY A 435 -35.00 2.79 23.95
N TYR A 436 -34.10 3.41 23.18
CA TYR A 436 -33.82 3.00 21.80
C TYR A 436 -32.33 2.81 21.53
N PHE A 437 -32.04 1.95 20.57
CA PHE A 437 -30.80 1.97 19.81
C PHE A 437 -31.08 2.48 18.39
N ILE A 438 -30.15 3.27 17.86
CA ILE A 438 -30.09 3.64 16.45
C ILE A 438 -28.65 3.53 15.94
N GLY A 439 -28.45 2.86 14.82
CA GLY A 439 -27.13 2.75 14.21
C GLY A 439 -27.17 2.21 12.80
N ASP A 440 -26.15 2.51 12.00
CA ASP A 440 -26.08 2.10 10.60
C ASP A 440 -25.07 0.96 10.37
N PHE A 441 -25.40 0.12 9.39
CA PHE A 441 -24.72 -1.11 9.02
C PHE A 441 -24.63 -1.19 7.49
N ILE A 442 -23.73 -2.03 6.98
CA ILE A 442 -23.59 -2.29 5.55
C ILE A 442 -23.91 -3.74 5.21
N THR A 443 -24.49 -3.97 4.03
CA THR A 443 -24.79 -5.33 3.56
C THR A 443 -23.55 -5.94 2.91
N PRO A 444 -23.48 -7.28 2.74
CA PRO A 444 -22.40 -7.89 1.97
C PRO A 444 -22.28 -7.37 0.54
N ASP A 445 -23.38 -6.87 -0.04
CA ASP A 445 -23.43 -6.30 -1.38
C ASP A 445 -22.72 -4.94 -1.47
N HIS A 446 -22.48 -4.28 -0.33
CA HIS A 446 -21.87 -2.95 -0.26
C HIS A 446 -20.49 -2.88 -0.91
N ILE A 447 -19.78 -4.01 -0.98
CA ILE A 447 -18.46 -4.05 -1.63
C ILE A 447 -18.51 -3.63 -3.10
N ARG A 448 -19.62 -3.90 -3.80
CA ARG A 448 -19.78 -3.53 -5.22
C ARG A 448 -19.82 -2.03 -5.44
N TRP A 449 -20.20 -1.27 -4.42
CA TRP A 449 -20.36 0.16 -4.46
C TRP A 449 -19.23 0.89 -3.73
N TYR A 450 -18.34 0.16 -3.06
CA TYR A 450 -17.30 0.77 -2.24
C TYR A 450 -16.21 1.35 -3.14
N PRO A 451 -16.02 2.68 -3.15
CA PRO A 451 -15.13 3.33 -4.11
C PRO A 451 -13.67 2.94 -3.83
N ASN A 452 -12.90 2.78 -4.91
CA ASN A 452 -11.45 2.71 -4.84
C ASN A 452 -10.86 4.10 -4.55
N LEU A 453 -11.52 5.16 -4.98
CA LEU A 453 -11.02 6.52 -4.86
C LEU A 453 -12.02 7.45 -4.17
N MET A 454 -11.55 8.18 -3.16
CA MET A 454 -12.34 9.20 -2.46
C MET A 454 -11.54 10.50 -2.32
N TYR A 455 -12.26 11.62 -2.23
CA TYR A 455 -11.70 12.96 -2.08
C TYR A 455 -12.36 13.72 -0.93
N SER A 456 -11.60 14.59 -0.27
CA SER A 456 -12.19 15.73 0.44
C SER A 456 -12.84 16.70 -0.56
N ALA A 457 -13.75 17.56 -0.08
CA ALA A 457 -14.46 18.53 -0.91
C ALA A 457 -13.53 19.47 -1.69
N ASP A 458 -12.39 19.86 -1.12
CA ASP A 458 -11.36 20.70 -1.74
C ASP A 458 -10.30 19.91 -2.53
N LYS A 459 -10.43 18.57 -2.56
CA LYS A 459 -9.49 17.60 -3.13
C LYS A 459 -8.06 17.73 -2.58
N GLN A 460 -7.86 18.30 -1.39
CA GLN A 460 -6.57 18.31 -0.72
C GLN A 460 -6.26 16.94 -0.12
N VAL A 461 -7.29 16.20 0.26
CA VAL A 461 -7.17 14.83 0.73
C VAL A 461 -7.64 13.87 -0.37
N ILE A 462 -6.83 12.84 -0.63
CA ILE A 462 -7.15 11.72 -1.50
C ILE A 462 -7.04 10.44 -0.70
N SER A 463 -8.05 9.56 -0.78
CA SER A 463 -8.02 8.23 -0.17
C SER A 463 -8.10 7.18 -1.27
N LEU A 464 -7.06 6.35 -1.38
CA LEU A 464 -7.05 5.19 -2.26
C LEU A 464 -7.34 3.95 -1.41
N ARG A 465 -8.27 3.14 -1.90
CA ARG A 465 -8.78 1.95 -1.24
C ARG A 465 -8.69 0.77 -2.20
N THR A 466 -8.32 -0.39 -1.66
CA THR A 466 -8.32 -1.65 -2.39
C THR A 466 -9.25 -2.64 -1.66
N PRO A 467 -10.58 -2.49 -1.82
CA PRO A 467 -11.54 -3.38 -1.20
C PRO A 467 -11.52 -4.77 -1.86
N ARG A 468 -11.65 -5.82 -1.05
CA ARG A 468 -11.85 -7.19 -1.51
C ARG A 468 -12.78 -7.96 -0.57
N LEU A 469 -13.57 -8.84 -1.16
CA LEU A 469 -14.42 -9.75 -0.40
C LEU A 469 -13.54 -10.93 0.02
N VAL A 470 -13.52 -11.21 1.32
CA VAL A 470 -12.82 -12.34 1.90
C VAL A 470 -13.87 -13.24 2.53
N GLU A 471 -13.84 -14.52 2.14
CA GLU A 471 -14.63 -15.54 2.83
C GLU A 471 -13.71 -16.32 3.74
N ASP A 472 -14.07 -16.41 5.02
CA ASP A 472 -13.38 -17.24 6.00
C ASP A 472 -14.41 -17.95 6.89
N ASN A 473 -14.23 -19.26 7.08
CA ASN A 473 -15.12 -20.10 7.88
C ASN A 473 -16.63 -19.92 7.57
N GLY A 474 -16.97 -19.77 6.29
CA GLY A 474 -18.35 -19.56 5.83
C GLY A 474 -18.93 -18.19 6.21
N ARG A 475 -18.08 -17.21 6.49
CA ARG A 475 -18.44 -15.83 6.81
C ARG A 475 -17.83 -14.87 5.80
N ALA A 476 -18.61 -13.85 5.43
CA ALA A 476 -18.19 -12.79 4.53
C ALA A 476 -17.54 -11.65 5.32
N PHE A 477 -16.41 -11.18 4.81
CA PHE A 477 -15.70 -10.01 5.30
C PHE A 477 -15.36 -9.09 4.15
N GLN A 478 -15.36 -7.79 4.39
CA GLN A 478 -14.73 -6.83 3.51
C GLN A 478 -13.36 -6.49 4.11
N GLU A 479 -12.29 -6.84 3.40
CA GLU A 479 -10.97 -6.29 3.68
C GLU A 479 -10.74 -5.08 2.78
N SER A 480 -10.18 -4.00 3.32
CA SER A 480 -9.77 -2.85 2.51
C SER A 480 -8.41 -2.36 2.98
N GLU A 481 -7.46 -2.34 2.05
CA GLU A 481 -6.17 -1.68 2.23
C GLU A 481 -6.31 -0.20 1.88
N ILE A 482 -5.85 0.70 2.76
CA ILE A 482 -6.09 2.14 2.64
C ILE A 482 -4.76 2.91 2.66
N ILE A 483 -4.61 3.81 1.71
CA ILE A 483 -3.58 4.84 1.71
C ILE A 483 -4.21 6.21 1.49
N ASN A 484 -3.89 7.15 2.38
CA ASN A 484 -4.35 8.53 2.29
C ASN A 484 -3.18 9.42 1.86
N ILE A 485 -3.51 10.44 1.08
CA ILE A 485 -2.59 11.47 0.61
C ILE A 485 -3.18 12.80 1.01
N ASN A 486 -2.42 13.62 1.74
CA ASN A 486 -2.80 14.99 2.04
C ASN A 486 -1.87 15.96 1.33
N PHE A 487 -2.46 16.98 0.73
CA PHE A 487 -1.75 18.09 0.12
C PHE A 487 -1.99 19.35 0.95
N GLY A 488 -0.93 19.93 1.50
CA GLY A 488 -1.01 21.11 2.36
C GLY A 488 0.35 21.77 2.55
N ASP A 489 0.36 23.09 2.66
CA ASP A 489 1.58 23.88 2.93
C ASP A 489 2.75 23.63 1.96
N GLY A 490 2.48 23.26 0.70
CA GLY A 490 3.50 22.96 -0.31
C GLY A 490 3.98 21.50 -0.33
N GLU A 491 3.45 20.67 0.57
CA GLU A 491 3.89 19.30 0.83
C GLU A 491 2.79 18.27 0.49
N MET A 492 3.26 17.05 0.21
CA MET A 492 2.49 15.84 -0.02
C MET A 492 2.82 14.84 1.10
N GLU A 493 1.85 14.63 1.98
CA GLU A 493 1.95 13.70 3.09
C GLU A 493 1.22 12.39 2.75
N LEU A 494 1.87 11.26 3.02
CA LEU A 494 1.39 9.91 2.72
C LEU A 494 1.17 9.14 4.01
N ASN A 495 -0.07 8.71 4.24
CA ASN A 495 -0.46 7.91 5.39
C ASN A 495 -0.96 6.54 4.95
N TYR A 496 -0.15 5.50 5.18
CA TYR A 496 -0.59 4.12 4.99
C TYR A 496 -1.33 3.62 6.24
N ALA A 497 -2.66 3.55 6.16
CA ALA A 497 -3.51 3.15 7.28
C ALA A 497 -3.60 1.61 7.45
N GLY A 498 -3.05 0.84 6.50
CA GLY A 498 -3.01 -0.61 6.58
C GLY A 498 -4.28 -1.26 6.04
N LYS A 499 -4.50 -2.51 6.48
CA LYS A 499 -5.64 -3.33 6.08
C LYS A 499 -6.68 -3.34 7.18
N HIS A 500 -7.91 -3.03 6.82
CA HIS A 500 -9.06 -3.04 7.72
C HIS A 500 -10.01 -4.16 7.31
N LEU A 501 -10.35 -5.02 8.27
CA LEU A 501 -11.28 -6.12 8.07
C LEU A 501 -12.63 -5.76 8.72
N ARG A 502 -13.71 -5.92 7.96
CA ARG A 502 -15.08 -5.70 8.44
C ARG A 502 -15.90 -6.96 8.25
N PHE A 503 -16.50 -7.47 9.32
CA PHE A 503 -17.43 -8.59 9.23
C PHE A 503 -18.74 -8.14 8.58
N LEU A 504 -19.25 -8.87 7.58
CA LEU A 504 -20.48 -8.54 6.85
C LEU A 504 -21.58 -9.58 7.14
N PRO A 505 -22.26 -9.51 8.30
CA PRO A 505 -23.36 -10.41 8.60
C PRO A 505 -24.57 -10.16 7.68
N PRO A 506 -25.31 -11.22 7.30
CA PRO A 506 -26.60 -11.06 6.65
C PRO A 506 -27.59 -10.29 7.53
N LEU A 507 -28.51 -9.54 6.91
CA LEU A 507 -29.49 -8.70 7.61
C LEU A 507 -30.33 -9.46 8.64
N HIS A 508 -30.79 -10.67 8.30
CA HIS A 508 -31.59 -11.49 9.22
C HIS A 508 -30.84 -11.80 10.53
N ARG A 509 -29.52 -11.93 10.47
CA ARG A 509 -28.67 -12.20 11.64
C ARG A 509 -28.57 -10.98 12.53
N ILE A 510 -28.35 -9.80 11.94
CA ILE A 510 -28.36 -8.53 12.67
C ILE A 510 -29.72 -8.31 13.34
N ARG A 511 -30.81 -8.50 12.60
CA ARG A 511 -32.18 -8.39 13.15
C ARG A 511 -32.35 -9.31 14.36
N THR A 512 -31.99 -10.59 14.23
CA THR A 512 -32.09 -11.58 15.32
C THR A 512 -31.29 -11.17 16.56
N TYR A 513 -30.07 -10.65 16.39
CA TYR A 513 -29.24 -10.19 17.51
C TYR A 513 -29.88 -9.03 18.26
N PHE A 514 -30.39 -8.04 17.55
CA PHE A 514 -31.09 -6.90 18.18
C PHE A 514 -32.41 -7.32 18.83
N GLU A 515 -33.18 -8.23 18.22
CA GLU A 515 -34.42 -8.75 18.81
C GLU A 515 -34.16 -9.46 20.14
N ARG A 516 -33.12 -10.30 20.20
CA ARG A 516 -32.71 -10.99 21.43
C ARG A 516 -32.21 -10.04 22.50
N ALA A 517 -31.46 -9.01 22.13
CA ALA A 517 -30.86 -8.08 23.07
C ALA A 517 -31.85 -7.04 23.62
N PHE A 518 -32.71 -6.49 22.77
CA PHE A 518 -33.64 -5.42 23.16
C PHE A 518 -35.02 -5.94 23.59
N GLY A 519 -35.45 -7.10 23.07
CA GLY A 519 -36.71 -7.74 23.43
C GLY A 519 -37.98 -6.97 23.04
N GLY A 520 -37.85 -5.83 22.36
CA GLY A 520 -38.93 -5.03 21.80
C GLY A 520 -38.89 -5.01 20.26
N GLN A 521 -39.52 -3.99 19.66
CA GLN A 521 -39.58 -3.84 18.20
C GLN A 521 -38.20 -3.54 17.60
N VAL A 522 -37.87 -4.22 16.50
CA VAL A 522 -36.64 -4.01 15.72
C VAL A 522 -36.99 -3.79 14.25
N ASP A 523 -36.76 -2.57 13.78
CA ASP A 523 -37.01 -2.17 12.40
C ASP A 523 -35.66 -1.91 11.70
N LEU A 524 -35.55 -2.35 10.44
CA LEU A 524 -34.41 -2.05 9.57
C LEU A 524 -34.90 -1.19 8.44
N TYR A 525 -34.23 -0.08 8.16
CA TYR A 525 -34.56 0.86 7.08
C TYR A 525 -33.40 0.99 6.13
N ASP A 526 -33.67 1.14 4.84
CA ASP A 526 -32.62 1.56 3.90
C ASP A 526 -32.11 2.96 4.30
N ALA A 527 -30.79 3.16 4.32
CA ALA A 527 -30.22 4.36 4.91
C ALA A 527 -30.47 5.64 4.11
N HIS A 528 -30.79 5.51 2.82
CA HIS A 528 -31.03 6.66 1.93
C HIS A 528 -32.52 6.90 1.70
N SER A 529 -33.26 5.87 1.29
CA SER A 529 -34.70 5.97 1.01
C SER A 529 -35.56 5.99 2.27
N LEU A 530 -35.04 5.46 3.39
CA LEU A 530 -35.74 5.29 4.67
C LEU A 530 -36.94 4.34 4.57
N ASP A 531 -37.03 3.57 3.48
CA ASP A 531 -38.03 2.53 3.30
C ASP A 531 -37.77 1.38 4.26
N LEU A 532 -38.84 0.83 4.83
CA LEU A 532 -38.75 -0.32 5.73
C LEU A 532 -38.27 -1.54 4.94
N ILE A 533 -37.18 -2.14 5.39
CA ILE A 533 -36.63 -3.36 4.78
C ILE A 533 -37.44 -4.56 5.27
N PRO A 534 -38.07 -5.33 4.36
CA PRO A 534 -38.84 -6.52 4.71
C PRO A 534 -38.01 -7.57 5.45
N GLU A 535 -38.65 -8.38 6.30
CA GLU A 535 -37.96 -9.42 7.09
C GLU A 535 -37.24 -10.47 6.24
N TRP A 536 -37.75 -10.75 5.05
CA TRP A 536 -37.19 -11.72 4.12
C TRP A 536 -36.00 -11.18 3.31
N ALA A 537 -35.78 -9.87 3.31
CA ALA A 537 -34.71 -9.25 2.52
C ALA A 537 -33.34 -9.45 3.17
N ASP A 538 -32.35 -9.81 2.36
CA ASP A 538 -30.95 -9.99 2.77
C ASP A 538 -30.03 -8.85 2.33
N THR A 539 -30.58 -7.88 1.58
CA THR A 539 -29.92 -6.63 1.18
C THR A 539 -30.93 -5.48 1.02
N CYS A 540 -30.44 -4.28 0.72
CA CYS A 540 -31.23 -3.09 0.40
C CYS A 540 -30.61 -2.31 -0.78
N PRO A 541 -31.38 -1.47 -1.50
CA PRO A 541 -30.89 -0.76 -2.69
C PRO A 541 -29.63 0.07 -2.45
N SER A 542 -29.53 0.78 -1.31
CA SER A 542 -28.33 1.57 -1.01
C SER A 542 -27.17 0.75 -0.45
N THR A 543 -27.38 -0.54 -0.18
CA THR A 543 -26.45 -1.44 0.53
C THR A 543 -26.01 -0.97 1.92
N ARG A 544 -26.60 0.10 2.43
CA ARG A 544 -26.47 0.61 3.79
C ARG A 544 -27.85 0.67 4.43
N TYR A 545 -27.95 0.28 5.70
CA TYR A 545 -29.22 0.26 6.39
C TYR A 545 -29.06 0.72 7.83
N VAL A 546 -30.15 1.24 8.40
CA VAL A 546 -30.23 1.73 9.77
C VAL A 546 -31.06 0.74 10.57
N VAL A 547 -30.53 0.29 11.69
CA VAL A 547 -31.24 -0.49 12.70
C VAL A 547 -31.82 0.45 13.73
N VAL A 548 -33.13 0.33 13.99
CA VAL A 548 -33.79 0.96 15.12
C VAL A 548 -34.38 -0.12 16.02
N ALA A 549 -33.89 -0.24 17.25
CA ALA A 549 -34.33 -1.26 18.20
C ALA A 549 -34.84 -0.63 19.49
N ARG A 550 -36.04 -1.01 19.93
CA ARG A 550 -36.63 -0.51 21.18
C ARG A 550 -36.44 -1.51 22.30
N LYS A 551 -35.91 -1.07 23.44
CA LYS A 551 -35.78 -1.91 24.62
C LYS A 551 -37.15 -2.16 25.24
N ARG A 552 -37.44 -3.41 25.59
CA ARG A 552 -38.68 -3.78 26.29
C ARG A 552 -38.79 -2.98 27.60
N GLY A 553 -39.95 -2.36 27.80
CA GLY A 553 -40.30 -1.58 28.97
C GLY A 553 -40.61 -2.42 30.20
#